data_AF-A0A8J7A7N9-F1
#
_entry.id   AF-A0A8J7A7N9-F1
#
_cell.length_a   1.000
_cell.length_b   1.000
_cell.length_c   1.000
_cell.angle_alpha   90.00
_cell.angle_beta   90.00
_cell.angle_gamma   90.00
#
_symmetry.space_group_name_H-M   'P 1'
#
loop_
_entity.id
_entity.type
_entity.pdbx_description
1 polymer ?
#
loop_
_entity_poly.entity_id
_entity_poly.type
_entity_poly.pdbx_seq_one_letter_code
_entity_poly.pdbx_strand_id
1 'polypeptide(L)'
;MKADDAIKMLITAWHREPALLQKQSAKFWLDRTQHVSKVVAIVEKLTARRDLSFLTLLQWHSWRLNFNHIFHTEQRWCSGCYQDWREAGLPIYNPLLWTLEAVSVCPVHQRYLQLRCLYCGCFQQFLNLECHSLGYCCACNAWLGRFVDTTAKSQGSRFDWEKWAAQSVGQIFGALPTLSSTSSYKDTLLAKYRRKPTLTKFLR
;
A
#
# COMPACT_ATOMS: atom_id res chain seq x y z
N MET A 1 26.81 -6.66 -11.13
CA MET A 1 25.60 -6.27 -11.91
C MET A 1 25.36 -4.79 -11.70
N LYS A 2 25.30 -3.99 -12.77
CA LYS A 2 24.94 -2.58 -12.67
C LYS A 2 23.44 -2.49 -12.33
N ALA A 3 23.02 -1.43 -11.63
CA ALA A 3 21.63 -1.27 -11.20
C ALA A 3 20.63 -1.33 -12.40
N ASP A 4 21.06 -0.82 -13.55
CA ASP A 4 20.31 -0.90 -14.82
C ASP A 4 20.05 -2.33 -15.30
N ASP A 5 21.01 -3.23 -15.14
CA ASP A 5 20.86 -4.61 -15.57
C ASP A 5 19.85 -5.34 -14.68
N ALA A 6 19.83 -5.01 -13.39
CA ALA A 6 18.88 -5.56 -12.43
C ALA A 6 17.45 -5.06 -12.68
N ILE A 7 17.28 -3.78 -13.00
CA ILE A 7 15.97 -3.20 -13.34
C ILE A 7 15.45 -3.81 -14.65
N LYS A 8 16.29 -3.90 -15.69
CA LYS A 8 15.90 -4.52 -16.97
C LYS A 8 15.56 -6.00 -16.83
N MET A 9 16.32 -6.76 -16.03
CA MET A 9 16.01 -8.16 -15.70
C MET A 9 14.69 -8.31 -14.95
N LEU A 10 14.41 -7.42 -13.99
CA LEU A 10 13.15 -7.45 -13.24
C LEU A 10 11.95 -7.15 -14.14
N ILE A 11 12.07 -6.16 -15.04
CA ILE A 11 11.03 -5.81 -16.01
C ILE A 11 10.79 -6.98 -16.99
N THR A 12 11.85 -7.60 -17.51
CA THR A 12 11.71 -8.75 -18.43
C THR A 12 11.18 -10.01 -17.75
N ALA A 13 11.57 -10.27 -16.50
CA ALA A 13 10.99 -11.35 -15.69
C ALA A 13 9.50 -11.09 -15.38
N TRP A 14 9.12 -9.84 -15.13
CA TRP A 14 7.74 -9.43 -14.88
C TRP A 14 6.85 -9.67 -16.11
N HIS A 15 7.26 -9.23 -17.30
CA HIS A 15 6.50 -9.45 -18.53
C HIS A 15 6.25 -10.93 -18.86
N ARG A 16 7.09 -11.85 -18.36
CA ARG A 16 6.97 -13.30 -18.62
C ARG A 16 6.07 -14.04 -17.64
N GLU A 17 5.77 -13.48 -16.46
CA GLU A 17 4.96 -14.16 -15.44
C GLU A 17 3.94 -13.21 -14.77
N PRO A 18 2.87 -12.79 -15.47
CA PRO A 18 1.81 -11.94 -14.88
C PRO A 18 1.07 -12.59 -13.70
N ALA A 19 1.15 -13.93 -13.57
CA ALA A 19 0.59 -14.70 -12.46
C ALA A 19 1.30 -14.45 -11.09
N LEU A 20 2.43 -13.75 -11.08
CA LEU A 20 3.16 -13.41 -9.84
C LEU A 20 2.40 -12.42 -8.95
N LEU A 21 1.58 -11.54 -9.53
CA LEU A 21 0.72 -10.61 -8.79
C LEU A 21 -0.53 -11.29 -8.20
N GLN A 22 -0.90 -12.47 -8.70
CA GLN A 22 -2.02 -13.26 -8.17
C GLN A 22 -1.63 -14.12 -6.95
N LYS A 23 -0.33 -14.25 -6.64
CA LYS A 23 0.15 -15.05 -5.50
C LYS A 23 0.20 -14.20 -4.23
N GLN A 24 -0.90 -14.25 -3.47
CA GLN A 24 -1.14 -13.53 -2.20
C GLN A 24 -0.35 -14.06 -0.98
N SER A 25 0.79 -14.74 -1.14
CA SER A 25 1.54 -15.20 0.03
C SER A 25 2.57 -14.14 0.44
N ALA A 26 2.43 -13.66 1.67
CA ALA A 26 3.42 -12.85 2.39
C ALA A 26 4.86 -13.32 2.18
N LYS A 27 5.06 -14.64 2.23
CA LYS A 27 6.35 -15.29 2.09
C LYS A 27 7.01 -15.01 0.73
N PHE A 28 6.25 -14.95 -0.35
CA PHE A 28 6.77 -14.67 -1.69
C PHE A 28 7.27 -13.22 -1.84
N TRP A 29 6.53 -12.26 -1.29
CA TRP A 29 6.90 -10.84 -1.35
C TRP A 29 8.02 -10.49 -0.36
N LEU A 30 7.98 -11.05 0.85
CA LEU A 30 8.98 -10.79 1.89
C LEU A 30 10.35 -11.40 1.61
N ASP A 31 10.43 -12.59 1.01
CA ASP A 31 11.71 -13.22 0.65
C ASP A 31 12.50 -12.38 -0.38
N ARG A 32 11.80 -11.51 -1.13
CA ARG A 32 12.41 -10.53 -2.05
C ARG A 32 12.61 -9.13 -1.48
N THR A 33 12.20 -8.84 -0.23
CA THR A 33 12.37 -7.51 0.38
C THR A 33 13.82 -7.12 0.66
N GLN A 34 14.77 -8.07 0.67
CA GLN A 34 16.21 -7.73 0.71
C GLN A 34 16.64 -6.82 -0.45
N HIS A 35 15.92 -6.88 -1.58
CA HIS A 35 16.18 -6.05 -2.74
C HIS A 35 15.56 -4.66 -2.58
N VAL A 36 14.44 -4.54 -1.86
CA VAL A 36 13.74 -3.27 -1.65
C VAL A 36 14.58 -2.30 -0.81
N SER A 37 15.23 -2.77 0.26
CA SER A 37 16.14 -1.92 1.06
C SER A 37 17.33 -1.41 0.25
N LYS A 38 17.91 -2.26 -0.62
CA LYS A 38 18.99 -1.86 -1.53
C LYS A 38 18.52 -0.84 -2.57
N VAL A 39 17.35 -1.05 -3.17
CA VAL A 39 16.76 -0.12 -4.14
C VAL A 39 16.49 1.23 -3.47
N VAL A 40 15.86 1.24 -2.29
CA VAL A 40 15.62 2.48 -1.53
C VAL A 40 16.92 3.21 -1.26
N ALA A 41 17.96 2.53 -0.77
CA ALA A 41 19.26 3.16 -0.50
C ALA A 41 19.90 3.77 -1.76
N ILE A 42 19.79 3.10 -2.91
CA ILE A 42 20.29 3.61 -4.19
C ILE A 42 19.49 4.85 -4.62
N VAL A 43 18.15 4.78 -4.58
CA VAL A 43 17.29 5.89 -5.02
C VAL A 43 17.46 7.09 -4.09
N GLU A 44 17.55 6.89 -2.78
CA GLU A 44 17.86 7.95 -1.79
C GLU A 44 19.18 8.65 -2.12
N LYS A 45 20.24 7.87 -2.41
CA LYS A 45 21.53 8.43 -2.79
C LYS A 45 21.46 9.21 -4.11
N LEU A 46 20.78 8.69 -5.13
CA LEU A 46 20.67 9.33 -6.44
C LEU A 46 19.76 10.57 -6.44
N THR A 47 18.76 10.60 -5.57
CA THR A 47 17.79 11.71 -5.46
C THR A 47 18.14 12.68 -4.32
N ALA A 48 19.24 12.43 -3.60
CA ALA A 48 19.65 13.13 -2.38
C ALA A 48 18.56 13.17 -1.27
N ARG A 49 17.57 12.26 -1.32
CA ARG A 49 16.55 12.12 -0.28
C ARG A 49 16.97 11.10 0.77
N ARG A 50 16.35 11.16 1.96
CA ARG A 50 16.62 10.23 3.09
C ARG A 50 15.35 9.66 3.73
N ASP A 51 14.20 9.98 3.14
CA ASP A 51 12.88 9.71 3.67
C ASP A 51 12.14 8.60 2.93
N LEU A 52 12.70 8.09 1.83
CA LEU A 52 12.05 7.09 0.97
C LEU A 52 11.82 5.78 1.72
N SER A 53 12.71 5.42 2.65
CA SER A 53 12.49 4.24 3.48
C SER A 53 11.18 4.30 4.30
N PHE A 54 10.74 5.50 4.71
CA PHE A 54 9.47 5.72 5.42
C PHE A 54 8.25 5.69 4.51
N LEU A 55 8.45 5.80 3.19
CA LEU A 55 7.41 5.64 2.17
C LEU A 55 7.25 4.18 1.72
N THR A 56 7.81 3.24 2.47
CA THR A 56 7.71 1.80 2.23
C THR A 56 7.30 1.05 3.50
N LEU A 57 6.93 -0.22 3.38
CA LEU A 57 6.75 -1.10 4.54
C LEU A 57 8.07 -1.63 5.14
N LEU A 58 9.24 -1.15 4.69
CA LEU A 58 10.53 -1.63 5.19
C LEU A 58 10.62 -1.46 6.70
N GLN A 59 10.16 -0.34 7.28
CA GLN A 59 10.27 -0.12 8.73
C GLN A 59 9.44 -1.12 9.56
N TRP A 60 8.45 -1.77 8.96
CA TRP A 60 7.55 -2.70 9.63
C TRP A 60 8.11 -4.12 9.70
N HIS A 61 9.23 -4.42 9.03
CA HIS A 61 9.87 -5.75 9.10
C HIS A 61 10.26 -6.18 10.52
N SER A 62 10.56 -5.20 11.37
CA SER A 62 10.91 -5.42 12.78
C SER A 62 9.67 -5.72 13.63
N TRP A 63 8.50 -5.32 13.17
CA TRP A 63 7.23 -5.57 13.81
C TRP A 63 6.77 -6.94 13.33
N ARG A 64 6.58 -7.90 14.25
CA ARG A 64 6.21 -9.29 13.95
C ARG A 64 4.77 -9.41 13.43
N LEU A 65 4.45 -8.69 12.36
CA LEU A 65 3.16 -8.67 11.72
C LEU A 65 2.99 -9.93 10.87
N ASN A 66 1.77 -10.44 10.82
CA ASN A 66 1.42 -11.45 9.85
C ASN A 66 1.17 -10.75 8.52
N PHE A 67 2.04 -10.97 7.53
CA PHE A 67 1.94 -10.27 6.26
C PHE A 67 0.93 -10.89 5.27
N ASN A 68 0.19 -11.91 5.69
CA ASN A 68 -0.87 -12.50 4.87
C ASN A 68 -1.99 -11.46 4.66
N HIS A 69 -2.40 -11.27 3.40
CA HIS A 69 -3.45 -10.30 3.01
C HIS A 69 -3.15 -8.85 3.39
N ILE A 70 -1.88 -8.43 3.53
CA ILE A 70 -1.59 -7.02 3.85
C ILE A 70 -2.09 -6.04 2.79
N PHE A 71 -2.07 -6.45 1.51
CA PHE A 71 -2.42 -5.60 0.40
C PHE A 71 -3.73 -6.03 -0.25
N HIS A 72 -4.50 -5.06 -0.73
CA HIS A 72 -5.58 -5.33 -1.68
C HIS A 72 -5.01 -5.91 -2.98
N THR A 73 -5.76 -6.76 -3.66
CA THR A 73 -5.41 -7.28 -4.99
C THR A 73 -5.66 -6.28 -6.12
N GLU A 74 -6.58 -5.36 -5.89
CA GLU A 74 -6.96 -4.30 -6.83
C GLU A 74 -6.53 -2.94 -6.31
N GLN A 75 -6.34 -1.99 -7.23
CA GLN A 75 -6.11 -0.60 -6.85
C GLN A 75 -7.40 -0.01 -6.24
N ARG A 76 -7.23 0.66 -5.11
CA ARG A 76 -8.26 1.49 -4.48
C ARG A 76 -7.86 2.96 -4.50
N TRP A 77 -8.84 3.85 -4.60
CA TRP A 77 -8.57 5.28 -4.60
C TRP A 77 -9.67 6.10 -3.95
N CYS A 78 -9.36 7.32 -3.54
CA CYS A 78 -10.36 8.30 -3.17
C CYS A 78 -10.56 9.30 -4.32
N SER A 79 -11.77 9.34 -4.89
CA SER A 79 -12.11 10.34 -5.91
C SER A 79 -11.99 11.78 -5.38
N GLY A 80 -12.36 12.00 -4.11
CA GLY A 80 -12.16 13.29 -3.44
C GLY A 80 -10.71 13.72 -3.42
N CYS A 81 -9.78 12.87 -2.95
CA CYS A 81 -8.35 13.21 -2.93
C CYS A 81 -7.82 13.51 -4.33
N TYR A 82 -8.18 12.70 -5.33
CA TYR A 82 -7.76 12.99 -6.70
C TYR A 82 -8.28 14.33 -7.19
N GLN A 83 -9.56 14.65 -6.92
CA GLN A 83 -10.15 15.92 -7.33
C GLN A 83 -9.46 17.11 -6.65
N ASP A 84 -9.31 17.06 -5.32
CA ASP A 84 -8.66 18.11 -4.54
C ASP A 84 -7.23 18.36 -5.03
N TRP A 85 -6.46 17.29 -5.30
CA TRP A 85 -5.10 17.44 -5.82
C TRP A 85 -5.08 18.04 -7.22
N ARG A 86 -6.01 17.63 -8.10
CA ARG A 86 -6.10 18.18 -9.46
C ARG A 86 -6.45 19.66 -9.44
N GLU A 87 -7.41 20.06 -8.61
CA GLU A 87 -7.84 21.45 -8.46
C GLU A 87 -6.74 22.32 -7.83
N ALA A 88 -5.99 21.77 -6.87
CA ALA A 88 -4.87 22.45 -6.24
C ALA A 88 -3.57 22.42 -7.08
N GLY A 89 -3.57 21.77 -8.27
CA GLY A 89 -2.37 21.61 -9.08
C GLY A 89 -1.27 20.77 -8.43
N LEU A 90 -1.64 19.90 -7.48
CA LEU A 90 -0.72 19.02 -6.77
C LEU A 90 -0.43 17.74 -7.58
N PRO A 91 0.74 17.10 -7.36
CA PRO A 91 1.05 15.83 -7.99
C PRO A 91 0.00 14.76 -7.67
N ILE A 92 -0.50 14.08 -8.71
CA ILE A 92 -1.39 12.93 -8.55
C ILE A 92 -0.55 11.68 -8.32
N TYR A 93 -0.83 10.95 -7.24
CA TYR A 93 -0.18 9.69 -6.92
C TYR A 93 -1.12 8.74 -6.18
N ASN A 94 -0.75 7.47 -6.07
CA ASN A 94 -1.44 6.50 -5.22
C ASN A 94 -0.74 6.43 -3.85
N PRO A 95 -1.34 6.91 -2.75
CA PRO A 95 -0.79 6.73 -1.42
C PRO A 95 -0.61 5.25 -1.07
N LEU A 96 0.52 4.91 -0.45
CA LEU A 96 0.77 3.58 0.12
C LEU A 96 -0.38 3.15 1.04
N LEU A 97 -0.97 4.09 1.77
CA LEU A 97 -2.10 3.86 2.66
C LEU A 97 -3.28 3.13 1.97
N TRP A 98 -3.60 3.48 0.71
CA TRP A 98 -4.71 2.87 -0.03
C TRP A 98 -4.42 1.43 -0.48
N THR A 99 -3.16 1.02 -0.45
CA THR A 99 -2.76 -0.34 -0.83
C THR A 99 -3.09 -1.35 0.26
N LEU A 100 -3.23 -0.92 1.52
CA LEU A 100 -3.35 -1.81 2.66
C LEU A 100 -4.78 -2.32 2.83
N GLU A 101 -4.93 -3.63 3.05
CA GLU A 101 -6.25 -4.27 3.19
C GLU A 101 -7.05 -3.67 4.35
N ALA A 102 -6.37 -3.36 5.46
CA ALA A 102 -6.95 -2.72 6.63
C ALA A 102 -7.53 -1.32 6.37
N VAL A 103 -7.20 -0.70 5.24
CA VAL A 103 -7.68 0.62 4.84
C VAL A 103 -8.72 0.47 3.73
N SER A 104 -10.00 0.54 4.12
CA SER A 104 -11.12 0.59 3.19
C SER A 104 -11.74 1.99 3.08
N VAL A 105 -11.41 2.90 4.01
CA VAL A 105 -11.97 4.25 4.13
C VAL A 105 -10.87 5.29 3.95
N CYS A 106 -11.15 6.35 3.18
CA CYS A 106 -10.28 7.52 3.12
C CYS A 106 -10.36 8.31 4.44
N PRO A 107 -9.25 8.55 5.14
CA PRO A 107 -9.26 9.30 6.39
C PRO A 107 -9.54 10.81 6.19
N VAL A 108 -9.28 11.34 4.99
CA VAL A 108 -9.50 12.76 4.64
C VAL A 108 -10.98 13.00 4.34
N HIS A 109 -11.52 12.32 3.32
CA HIS A 109 -12.90 12.53 2.86
C HIS A 109 -13.93 11.64 3.55
N GLN A 110 -13.50 10.80 4.50
CA GLN A 110 -14.35 9.95 5.35
C GLN A 110 -15.40 9.18 4.55
N ARG A 111 -14.93 8.42 3.57
CA ARG A 111 -15.77 7.63 2.66
C ARG A 111 -15.00 6.40 2.21
N TYR A 112 -15.74 5.37 1.80
CA TYR A 112 -15.11 4.19 1.22
C TYR A 112 -14.28 4.54 0.01
N LEU A 113 -13.10 3.93 -0.09
CA LEU A 113 -12.27 4.01 -1.27
C LEU A 113 -13.00 3.32 -2.44
N GLN A 114 -12.96 3.96 -3.59
CA GLN A 114 -13.50 3.42 -4.83
C GLN A 114 -12.60 2.30 -5.35
N LEU A 115 -13.26 1.34 -5.99
CA LEU A 115 -12.65 0.13 -6.55
C LEU A 115 -12.95 -0.01 -8.06
N ARG A 116 -13.98 0.69 -8.54
CA ARG A 116 -14.47 0.63 -9.93
C ARG A 116 -14.58 2.02 -10.51
N CYS A 117 -14.22 2.15 -11.79
CA CYS A 117 -14.45 3.38 -12.53
C CYS A 117 -15.95 3.67 -12.62
N LEU A 118 -16.37 4.89 -12.28
CA LEU A 118 -17.79 5.28 -12.35
C LEU A 118 -18.30 5.46 -13.79
N TYR A 119 -17.42 5.46 -14.79
CA TYR A 119 -17.79 5.61 -16.20
C TYR A 119 -17.97 4.27 -16.92
N CYS A 120 -17.05 3.32 -16.72
CA CYS A 120 -17.07 2.02 -17.41
C CYS A 120 -17.25 0.81 -16.49
N GLY A 121 -17.22 0.99 -15.17
CA GLY A 121 -17.37 -0.10 -14.19
C GLY A 121 -16.15 -1.01 -14.02
N CYS A 122 -15.10 -0.85 -14.84
CA CYS A 122 -13.90 -1.67 -14.78
C CYS A 122 -13.11 -1.44 -13.48
N PHE A 123 -12.55 -2.53 -12.96
CA PHE A 123 -11.55 -2.49 -11.89
C PHE A 123 -10.24 -1.90 -12.39
N GLN A 124 -9.49 -1.27 -11.49
CA GLN A 124 -8.13 -0.83 -11.77
C GLN A 124 -7.15 -1.84 -11.16
N GLN A 125 -6.20 -2.31 -11.96
CA GLN A 125 -5.17 -3.22 -11.47
C GLN A 125 -4.24 -2.48 -10.50
N PHE A 126 -3.79 -3.16 -9.45
CA PHE A 126 -2.91 -2.59 -8.43
C PHE A 126 -1.63 -1.95 -9.02
N LEU A 127 -1.05 -2.60 -10.03
CA LEU A 127 0.09 -2.11 -10.81
C LEU A 127 -0.21 -2.38 -12.28
N ASN A 128 -0.58 -1.34 -13.03
CA ASN A 128 -0.70 -1.42 -14.48
C ASN A 128 0.44 -0.62 -15.13
N LEU A 129 1.46 -1.32 -15.64
CA LEU A 129 2.64 -0.72 -16.26
C LEU A 129 2.34 -0.08 -17.63
N GLU A 130 1.24 -0.48 -18.27
CA GLU A 130 0.81 0.03 -19.58
C GLU A 130 -0.06 1.29 -19.45
N CYS A 131 -0.49 1.60 -18.22
CA CYS A 131 -1.36 2.72 -17.91
C CYS A 131 -0.54 3.85 -17.28
N HIS A 132 -0.16 4.83 -18.09
CA HIS A 132 0.76 5.89 -17.68
C HIS A 132 0.08 7.07 -16.95
N SER A 133 -1.25 7.16 -17.01
CA SER A 133 -1.99 8.33 -16.50
C SER A 133 -2.56 8.09 -15.10
N LEU A 134 -1.82 8.53 -14.07
CA LEU A 134 -2.30 8.48 -12.68
C LEU A 134 -3.59 9.29 -12.52
N GLY A 135 -4.55 8.73 -11.78
CA GLY A 135 -5.88 9.31 -11.60
C GLY A 135 -6.84 9.13 -12.79
N TYR A 136 -6.46 8.37 -13.82
CA TYR A 136 -7.34 8.03 -14.94
C TYR A 136 -7.60 6.52 -15.00
N CYS A 137 -8.76 6.15 -15.53
CA CYS A 137 -9.13 4.77 -15.76
C CYS A 137 -8.30 4.17 -16.91
N CYS A 138 -7.66 3.03 -16.68
CA CYS A 138 -6.84 2.37 -17.70
C CYS A 138 -7.65 1.77 -18.86
N ALA A 139 -8.97 1.61 -18.71
CA ALA A 139 -9.85 1.05 -19.74
C ALA A 139 -10.50 2.12 -20.63
N CYS A 140 -11.05 3.19 -20.01
CA CYS A 140 -11.79 4.23 -20.74
C CYS A 140 -11.14 5.61 -20.72
N ASN A 141 -9.97 5.74 -20.08
CA ASN A 141 -9.24 6.99 -19.91
C ASN A 141 -10.04 8.13 -19.24
N ALA A 142 -11.12 7.80 -18.53
CA ALA A 142 -11.91 8.79 -17.79
C ALA A 142 -11.22 9.16 -16.47
N TRP A 143 -11.37 10.42 -16.08
CA TRP A 143 -10.84 10.94 -14.81
C TRP A 143 -11.53 10.29 -13.60
N LEU A 144 -10.74 9.73 -12.68
CA LEU A 144 -11.21 9.00 -11.50
C LEU A 144 -11.53 9.91 -10.30
N GLY A 145 -11.16 11.20 -10.36
CA GLY A 145 -11.50 12.17 -9.33
C GLY A 145 -12.96 12.64 -9.38
N ARG A 146 -13.76 12.20 -10.36
CA ARG A 146 -15.18 12.57 -10.38
C ARG A 146 -15.88 12.02 -9.15
N PHE A 147 -16.47 12.92 -8.40
CA PHE A 147 -17.28 12.61 -7.25
C PHE A 147 -18.74 12.42 -7.67
N VAL A 148 -19.37 11.37 -7.13
CA VAL A 148 -20.82 11.32 -7.02
C VAL A 148 -21.08 11.41 -5.53
N ASP A 149 -21.69 12.51 -5.09
CA ASP A 149 -22.25 12.67 -3.76
C ASP A 149 -23.38 11.65 -3.60
N THR A 150 -23.04 10.40 -3.32
CA THR A 150 -24.01 9.49 -2.72
C THR A 150 -24.15 9.98 -1.29
N THR A 151 -25.09 10.90 -1.08
CA THR A 151 -25.43 11.55 0.20
C THR A 151 -25.83 10.59 1.33
N ALA A 152 -25.76 9.30 1.11
CA ALA A 152 -25.65 8.30 2.17
C ALA A 152 -24.27 8.44 2.83
N LYS A 153 -24.14 9.39 3.76
CA LYS A 153 -23.03 9.43 4.72
C LYS A 153 -22.83 7.99 5.20
N SER A 154 -21.65 7.44 4.92
CA SER A 154 -21.30 6.09 5.37
C SER A 154 -21.35 6.13 6.90
N GLN A 155 -22.38 5.51 7.48
CA GLN A 155 -22.69 5.58 8.91
C GLN A 155 -22.88 4.17 9.45
N GLY A 156 -22.56 3.99 10.72
CA GLY A 156 -22.72 2.73 11.44
C GLY A 156 -21.41 2.25 12.05
N SER A 157 -21.54 1.38 13.05
CA SER A 157 -20.43 0.86 13.86
C SER A 157 -19.29 0.28 13.05
N ARG A 158 -19.60 -0.38 11.91
CA ARG A 158 -18.60 -0.92 10.99
C ARG A 158 -17.79 0.18 10.32
N PHE A 159 -18.46 1.20 9.81
CA PHE A 159 -17.78 2.32 9.15
C PHE A 159 -16.90 3.08 10.14
N ASP A 160 -17.37 3.28 11.37
CA ASP A 160 -16.59 3.94 12.42
C ASP A 160 -15.31 3.17 12.75
N TRP A 161 -15.39 1.84 12.84
CA TRP A 161 -14.22 0.98 13.00
C TRP A 161 -13.25 1.07 11.81
N GLU A 162 -13.75 0.95 10.57
CA GLU A 162 -12.94 1.01 9.36
C GLU A 162 -12.28 2.39 9.17
N LYS A 163 -12.98 3.46 9.55
CA LYS A 163 -12.44 4.83 9.62
C LYS A 163 -11.34 4.94 10.69
N TRP A 164 -11.58 4.45 11.90
CA TRP A 164 -10.58 4.45 12.97
C TRP A 164 -9.33 3.66 12.56
N ALA A 165 -9.50 2.50 11.92
CA ALA A 165 -8.40 1.69 11.42
C ALA A 165 -7.56 2.46 10.39
N ALA A 166 -8.21 3.11 9.40
CA ALA A 166 -7.54 3.93 8.41
C ALA A 166 -6.75 5.09 9.03
N GLN A 167 -7.34 5.78 10.01
CA GLN A 167 -6.68 6.86 10.74
C GLN A 167 -5.49 6.38 11.56
N SER A 168 -5.63 5.26 12.27
CA SER A 168 -4.57 4.69 13.11
C SER A 168 -3.38 4.26 12.27
N VAL A 169 -3.63 3.60 11.14
CA VAL A 169 -2.56 3.23 10.19
C VAL A 169 -1.88 4.48 9.62
N GLY A 170 -2.66 5.51 9.26
CA GLY A 170 -2.11 6.79 8.80
C GLY A 170 -1.22 7.48 9.84
N GLN A 171 -1.63 7.50 11.10
CA GLN A 171 -0.85 8.04 12.21
C GLN A 171 0.45 7.26 12.42
N ILE A 172 0.41 5.93 12.33
CA ILE A 172 1.60 5.08 12.40
C ILE A 172 2.58 5.49 11.29
N PHE A 173 2.13 5.61 10.04
CA PHE A 173 3.00 6.07 8.94
C PHE A 173 3.57 7.46 9.19
N GLY A 174 2.77 8.40 9.70
CA GLY A 174 3.23 9.75 10.05
C GLY A 174 4.27 9.77 11.16
N ALA A 175 4.21 8.82 12.10
CA ALA A 175 5.12 8.73 13.24
C ALA A 175 6.39 7.90 12.96
N LEU A 176 6.46 7.15 11.85
CA LEU A 176 7.59 6.28 11.52
C LEU A 176 8.97 6.95 11.59
N PRO A 177 9.17 8.19 11.09
CA PRO A 177 10.47 8.85 11.20
C PRO A 177 10.94 8.98 12.64
N THR A 178 10.05 9.34 13.57
CA THR A 178 10.32 9.52 15.00
C THR A 178 10.53 8.20 15.74
N LEU A 179 9.82 7.14 15.33
CA LEU A 179 9.97 5.81 15.96
C LEU A 179 11.30 5.15 15.60
N SER A 180 11.82 5.42 14.41
CA SER A 180 13.09 4.83 13.94
C SER A 180 14.31 5.39 14.68
N SER A 181 14.30 6.67 15.08
CA SER A 181 15.39 7.29 15.85
C SER A 181 15.54 6.74 17.26
N THR A 182 14.48 6.17 17.82
CA THR A 182 14.45 5.65 19.20
C THR A 182 14.81 4.16 19.26
N SER A 183 14.85 3.48 18.12
CA SER A 183 14.99 2.03 18.00
C SER A 183 16.46 1.59 17.95
N SER A 184 17.10 1.45 19.11
CA SER A 184 18.33 0.65 19.28
C SER A 184 17.99 -0.86 19.33
N TYR A 185 17.40 -1.40 18.26
CA TYR A 185 16.99 -2.82 18.18
C TYR A 185 18.04 -3.72 17.50
N LYS A 186 19.33 -3.50 17.75
CA LYS A 186 20.38 -4.39 17.23
C LYS A 186 20.52 -5.72 17.98
N ASP A 187 19.99 -5.88 19.20
CA ASP A 187 20.37 -7.01 20.07
C ASP A 187 19.24 -7.88 20.66
N THR A 188 18.01 -7.86 20.12
CA THR A 188 17.00 -8.81 20.61
C THR A 188 17.14 -10.17 19.91
N LEU A 189 17.89 -11.08 20.55
CA LEU A 189 18.01 -12.48 20.18
C LEU A 189 16.66 -13.07 19.73
N LEU A 190 16.68 -13.67 18.54
CA LEU A 190 15.55 -14.32 17.88
C LEU A 190 14.94 -15.40 18.79
N ALA A 191 13.99 -15.02 19.63
CA ALA A 191 13.22 -15.97 20.43
C ALA A 191 12.49 -16.95 19.51
N LYS A 192 12.92 -18.21 19.53
CA LYS A 192 12.39 -19.31 18.71
C LYS A 192 10.87 -19.38 18.83
N TYR A 193 10.24 -19.43 17.66
CA TYR A 193 8.80 -19.57 17.44
C TYR A 193 8.19 -20.66 18.35
N ARG A 194 7.46 -20.28 19.40
CA ARG A 194 6.58 -21.22 20.12
C ARG A 194 5.30 -21.36 19.30
N ARG A 195 4.98 -22.60 18.91
CA ARG A 195 3.79 -22.96 18.12
C ARG A 195 2.55 -22.20 18.62
N LYS A 196 1.78 -21.63 17.69
CA LYS A 196 0.48 -21.01 17.99
C LYS A 196 -0.42 -22.05 18.68
N PRO A 197 -1.04 -21.73 19.83
CA PRO A 197 -2.06 -22.61 20.40
C PRO A 197 -3.23 -22.71 19.42
N THR A 198 -3.68 -23.93 19.17
CA THR A 198 -4.83 -24.23 18.32
C THR A 198 -6.11 -23.63 18.92
N LEU A 199 -6.99 -23.13 18.04
CA LEU A 199 -8.28 -22.46 18.34
C LEU A 199 -9.21 -23.25 19.28
N THR A 200 -8.96 -24.53 19.49
CA THR A 200 -9.71 -25.38 20.43
C THR A 200 -9.50 -25.04 21.91
N LYS A 201 -8.56 -24.15 22.25
CA LYS A 201 -8.34 -23.74 23.66
C LYS A 201 -9.17 -22.53 24.11
N PHE A 202 -9.84 -21.83 23.19
CA PHE A 202 -10.66 -20.64 23.49
C PHE A 202 -12.16 -20.93 23.62
N LEU A 203 -12.59 -22.18 23.41
CA LEU A 203 -13.98 -22.61 23.57
C LEU A 203 -14.12 -23.68 24.68
N ARG A 204 -13.65 -23.35 25.89
CA ARG A 204 -14.06 -23.96 27.15
C ARG A 204 -14.32 -22.88 28.17
#